data_AF-A0A9E2ETP9-F1
#
_entry.id   AF-A0A9E2ETP9-F1
#
_cell.length_a   1.000
_cell.length_b   1.000
_cell.length_c   1.000
_cell.angle_alpha   90.00
_cell.angle_beta   90.00
_cell.angle_gamma   90.00
#
_symmetry.space_group_name_H-M   'P 1'
#
loop_
_entity.id
_entity.type
_entity.pdbx_description
1 polymer ?
#
loop_
_entity_poly.entity_id
_entity_poly.type
_entity_poly.pdbx_seq_one_letter_code
_entity_poly.pdbx_strand_id
1 'polypeptide(L)'
;MKSIVLKTSVLILFFVVSTETLFTTSTTSNDDFQGQAFYFSKSTMDLGRWGARLSEAQKKQVMSRLKNRLEKTYVLTFNKSES
;
A
#
# COMPACT_ATOMS: atom_id res chain seq x y z
N MET A 1 -32.32 -32.68 -47.08
CA MET A 1 -32.80 -31.43 -46.43
C MET A 1 -32.48 -31.38 -44.94
N LYS A 2 -32.81 -32.42 -44.15
CA LYS A 2 -32.53 -32.46 -42.69
C LYS A 2 -31.06 -32.20 -42.29
N SER A 3 -30.10 -32.77 -43.03
CA SER A 3 -28.65 -32.56 -42.77
C SER A 3 -28.18 -31.13 -43.08
N ILE A 4 -28.79 -30.43 -44.03
CA ILE A 4 -28.46 -29.03 -44.35
C ILE A 4 -28.93 -28.09 -43.22
N VAL A 5 -30.12 -28.35 -42.69
CA VAL A 5 -30.72 -27.59 -41.58
C VAL A 5 -29.91 -27.79 -40.30
N LEU A 6 -29.44 -29.03 -40.05
CA LEU A 6 -28.60 -29.33 -38.88
C LEU A 6 -27.24 -28.60 -38.96
N LYS A 7 -26.56 -28.63 -40.11
CA LYS A 7 -25.26 -27.96 -40.29
C LYS A 7 -25.35 -26.44 -40.18
N THR A 8 -26.37 -25.84 -40.78
CA THR A 8 -26.61 -24.39 -40.70
C THR A 8 -26.96 -23.96 -39.27
N SER A 9 -27.75 -24.75 -38.53
CA SER A 9 -28.02 -24.51 -37.11
C SER A 9 -26.76 -24.57 -36.24
N VAL A 10 -25.85 -25.51 -36.51
CA VAL A 10 -24.57 -25.62 -35.77
C VAL A 10 -23.67 -24.41 -36.05
N LEU A 11 -23.64 -23.93 -37.30
CA LEU A 11 -22.82 -22.79 -37.71
C LEU A 11 -23.32 -21.48 -37.05
N ILE A 12 -24.64 -21.29 -36.97
CA ILE A 12 -25.26 -20.15 -36.27
C ILE A 12 -24.92 -20.19 -34.78
N LEU A 13 -24.99 -21.37 -34.15
CA LEU A 13 -24.69 -21.53 -32.73
C LEU A 13 -23.21 -21.20 -32.44
N PHE A 14 -22.30 -21.61 -33.33
CA PHE A 14 -20.88 -21.29 -33.21
C PHE A 14 -20.63 -19.78 -33.31
N PHE A 15 -21.33 -19.11 -34.23
CA PHE A 15 -21.25 -17.65 -34.40
C PHE A 15 -21.74 -16.89 -33.16
N VAL A 16 -22.87 -17.32 -32.58
CA VAL A 16 -23.41 -16.71 -31.34
C VAL A 16 -22.47 -16.91 -30.15
N VAL A 17 -21.86 -18.10 -30.00
CA VAL A 17 -20.90 -18.34 -28.91
C VAL A 17 -19.65 -17.46 -29.07
N SER A 18 -19.18 -17.23 -30.30
CA SER A 18 -18.02 -16.38 -30.55
C SER A 18 -18.24 -14.89 -30.31
N THR A 19 -19.48 -14.39 -30.40
CA THR A 19 -19.78 -12.98 -30.13
C THR A 19 -19.76 -12.64 -28.64
N GLU A 20 -20.07 -13.61 -27.77
CA GLU A 20 -20.07 -13.41 -26.31
C GLU A 20 -18.65 -13.26 -25.73
N THR A 21 -17.65 -13.90 -26.36
CA THR A 21 -16.26 -13.82 -25.89
C THR A 21 -15.57 -12.49 -26.22
N LEU A 22 -16.18 -11.66 -27.06
CA LEU A 22 -15.62 -10.35 -27.45
C LEU A 22 -16.11 -9.21 -26.53
N PHE A 23 -17.21 -9.42 -25.80
CA PHE A 23 -17.86 -8.39 -24.98
C PHE A 23 -17.51 -8.43 -23.49
N THR A 24 -16.59 -9.30 -23.06
CA THR A 24 -16.07 -9.30 -21.70
C THR A 24 -15.09 -8.14 -21.52
N THR A 25 -15.62 -6.93 -21.33
CA THR A 25 -14.85 -5.82 -20.75
C THR A 25 -14.60 -6.17 -19.28
N SER A 26 -13.46 -6.79 -19.00
CA SER A 26 -12.96 -6.96 -17.65
C SER A 26 -12.74 -5.58 -17.04
N THR A 27 -13.74 -5.08 -16.30
CA THR A 27 -13.54 -3.95 -15.41
C THR A 27 -12.69 -4.45 -14.25
N THR A 28 -11.37 -4.47 -14.43
CA THR A 28 -10.45 -4.54 -13.31
C THR A 28 -10.67 -3.28 -12.48
N SER A 29 -11.46 -3.42 -11.41
CA SER A 29 -11.51 -2.44 -10.35
C SER A 29 -10.09 -2.33 -9.80
N ASN A 30 -9.38 -1.28 -10.22
CA ASN A 30 -8.04 -0.98 -9.73
C ASN A 30 -8.08 -1.03 -8.20
N ASP A 31 -7.27 -1.92 -7.64
CA ASP A 31 -7.11 -2.12 -6.22
C ASP A 31 -6.93 -0.77 -5.53
N ASP A 32 -7.63 -0.56 -4.41
CA ASP A 32 -7.56 0.67 -3.63
C ASP A 32 -6.08 1.05 -3.43
N PHE A 33 -5.68 2.20 -4.00
CA PHE A 33 -4.32 2.68 -3.86
C PHE A 33 -4.05 2.98 -2.39
N GLN A 34 -3.28 2.11 -1.75
CA GLN A 34 -2.88 2.23 -0.36
C GLN A 34 -1.35 2.28 -0.30
N GLY A 35 -0.81 3.49 -0.12
CA GLY A 35 0.61 3.72 0.09
C GLY A 35 0.90 4.07 1.55
N GLN A 36 1.97 3.54 2.12
CA GLN A 36 2.48 3.98 3.42
C GLN A 36 3.93 4.42 3.29
N ALA A 37 4.23 5.65 3.68
CA ALA A 37 5.60 6.12 3.83
C ALA A 37 5.96 6.18 5.31
N PHE A 38 7.09 5.57 5.65
CA PHE A 38 7.64 5.58 7.00
C PHE A 38 8.74 6.62 7.08
N TYR A 39 8.52 7.66 7.89
CA TYR A 39 9.50 8.70 8.17
C TYR A 39 10.05 8.53 9.58
N PHE A 40 11.37 8.46 9.70
CA PHE A 40 12.06 8.34 10.97
C PHE A 40 12.88 9.60 11.22
N SER A 41 12.56 10.32 12.30
CA SER A 41 13.38 11.42 12.79
C SER A 41 14.20 10.92 13.97
N LYS A 42 15.53 10.96 13.83
CA LYS A 42 16.48 10.68 14.91
C LYS A 42 17.25 11.94 15.24
N SER A 43 17.08 12.43 16.46
CA SER A 43 17.82 13.57 16.97
C SER A 43 18.91 13.10 17.94
N THR A 44 20.10 13.71 17.86
CA THR A 44 21.17 13.45 18.81
C THR A 44 20.87 14.13 20.16
N MET A 45 21.20 13.47 21.26
CA MET A 45 21.04 14.03 22.60
C MET A 45 22.22 14.94 22.92
N ASP A 46 22.02 16.25 22.85
CA ASP A 46 22.98 17.23 23.35
C ASP A 46 22.51 17.79 24.70
N LEU A 47 23.32 17.57 25.73
CA LEU A 47 23.06 18.00 27.10
C LEU A 47 23.94 19.20 27.52
N GLY A 48 24.85 19.66 26.64
CA GLY A 48 25.76 20.77 26.89
C GLY A 48 26.50 20.72 28.24
N ARG A 49 26.72 21.89 28.84
CA ARG A 49 27.42 22.03 30.13
C ARG A 49 26.67 21.36 31.29
N TRP A 50 25.36 21.15 31.17
CA TRP A 50 24.56 20.44 32.17
C TRP A 50 24.88 18.94 32.16
N GLY A 51 24.94 18.33 30.97
CA GLY A 51 25.29 16.93 30.79
C GLY A 51 26.70 16.60 31.26
N ALA A 52 27.65 17.53 31.11
CA ALA A 52 29.02 17.36 31.60
C ALA A 52 29.09 17.11 33.13
N ARG A 53 28.09 17.55 33.90
CA ARG A 53 28.03 17.41 35.36
C ARG A 53 27.33 16.12 35.82
N LEU A 54 26.79 15.32 34.90
CA LEU A 54 26.06 14.08 35.21
C LEU A 54 26.99 12.86 35.16
N SER A 55 26.75 11.90 36.05
CA SER A 55 27.40 10.59 35.98
C SER A 55 26.89 9.80 34.76
N GLU A 56 27.64 8.78 34.33
CA GLU A 56 27.24 7.95 33.19
C GLU A 56 25.90 7.25 33.41
N ALA A 57 25.65 6.78 34.64
CA ALA A 57 24.38 6.16 35.02
C ALA A 57 23.21 7.16 34.89
N GLN A 58 23.41 8.42 35.31
CA GLN A 58 22.40 9.47 35.18
C GLN A 58 22.17 9.86 33.71
N LYS A 59 23.23 9.98 32.91
CA LYS A 59 23.12 10.23 31.46
C LYS A 59 22.30 9.14 30.77
N LYS A 60 22.52 7.88 31.13
CA LYS A 60 21.76 6.74 30.60
C LYS A 60 20.29 6.79 31.00
N GLN A 61 19.99 7.16 32.24
CA GLN A 61 18.60 7.33 32.71
C GLN A 61 17.89 8.47 31.99
N VAL A 62 18.56 9.60 31.77
CA VAL A 62 18.04 10.75 31.01
C VAL A 62 17.79 10.37 29.56
N MET A 63 18.75 9.70 28.91
CA MET A 63 18.60 9.21 27.53
C MET A 63 17.41 8.26 27.40
N SER A 64 17.24 7.34 28.35
CA SER A 64 16.10 6.41 28.36
C SER A 64 14.76 7.14 28.44
N ARG A 65 14.66 8.19 29.27
CA ARG A 65 13.46 9.03 29.37
C ARG A 65 13.20 9.87 28.11
N LEU A 66 14.26 10.31 27.45
CA LEU A 66 14.18 11.15 26.25
C LEU A 66 14.07 10.34 24.96
N LYS A 67 14.27 9.02 24.98
CA LYS A 67 14.22 8.14 23.80
C LYS A 67 12.96 8.36 22.95
N ASN A 68 11.79 8.41 23.58
CA ASN A 68 10.51 8.66 22.91
C ASN A 68 10.38 10.07 22.28
N ARG A 69 11.26 11.00 22.63
CA ARG A 69 11.34 12.34 22.03
C ARG A 69 12.41 12.44 20.96
N LEU A 70 13.52 11.73 21.14
CA LEU A 70 14.66 11.70 20.20
C LEU A 70 14.38 10.81 18.99
N GLU A 71 13.59 9.77 19.16
CA GLU A 71 13.18 8.84 18.10
C GLU A 71 11.68 9.01 17.87
N LYS A 72 11.33 9.66 16.76
CA LYS A 72 9.95 9.80 16.30
C LYS A 72 9.77 9.05 15.00
N THR A 73 8.74 8.20 14.96
CA THR A 73 8.29 7.51 13.75
C THR A 73 6.97 8.15 13.33
N TYR A 74 6.93 8.66 12.11
CA TYR A 74 5.72 9.17 11.48
C TYR A 74 5.34 8.22 10.34
N VAL A 75 4.08 7.83 10.31
CA VAL A 75 3.51 7.03 9.23
C VAL A 75 2.59 7.94 8.46
N LEU A 76 2.91 8.18 7.20
CA LEU A 76 2.05 8.92 6.29
C LEU A 76 1.32 7.91 5.40
N THR A 77 0.00 7.86 5.56
CA THR A 77 -0.88 6.97 4.80
C THR A 77 -1.48 7.77 3.65
N PHE A 78 -1.30 7.29 2.43
CA PHE A 78 -1.86 7.88 1.22
C PHE A 78 -3.08 7.08 0.78
N ASN A 79 -4.20 7.76 0.58
CA ASN A 79 -5.42 7.20 -0.01
C ASN A 79 -5.83 8.02 -1.24
N LYS A 80 -6.75 7.48 -2.06
CA LYS A 80 -7.18 8.11 -3.31
C LYS A 80 -7.97 9.42 -3.12
N SER A 81 -8.56 9.63 -1.95
CA SER A 81 -9.51 10.72 -1.67
C SER A 81 -8.90 11.90 -0.90
N GLU A 82 -7.78 11.72 -0.23
CA GLU A 82 -7.13 12.71 0.62
C GLU A 82 -5.72 12.94 0.07
N SER A 83 -5.60 13.97 -0.78
CA SER A 83 -4.36 14.60 -1.20
C SER A 83 -4.24 15.99 -0.57
#